data_AF-A0A4D7CAY2-F1
#
_entry.id   AF-A0A4D7CAY2-F1
#
_cell.length_a   1.000
_cell.length_b   1.000
_cell.length_c   1.000
_cell.angle_alpha   90.00
_cell.angle_beta   90.00
_cell.angle_gamma   90.00
#
_symmetry.space_group_name_H-M   'P 1'
#
loop_
_entity.id
_entity.type
_entity.pdbx_description
1 polymer ?
#
loop_
_entity_poly.entity_id
_entity_poly.type
_entity_poly.pdbx_seq_one_letter_code
_entity_poly.pdbx_strand_id
1 'polypeptide(L)'
;MPFVAIDPLDARDHDDAIWAEPVEGGGWRIAVAIADVSYYVRPGDAIDREAHRRGNSAYFPDRVVPMLPEALSADACSLKAGTDKAALVCHMSVGPRGAVTGFRFERARIRLAANIAYENAQAVIDAQAGDALPLLEPLWGLGARSMPRASGANRLTSICRRSASNWTQTVGWSGFAAASGSMRTGWSRIS
;
A
#
# COMPACT_ATOMS: atom_id res chain seq x y z
N MET A 1 -4.86 5.96 -12.01
CA MET A 1 -5.58 5.33 -10.88
C MET A 1 -5.39 6.20 -9.65
N PRO A 2 -6.47 6.67 -8.99
CA PRO A 2 -6.34 7.58 -7.86
C PRO A 2 -5.99 6.84 -6.56
N PHE A 3 -4.71 6.47 -6.41
CA PHE A 3 -4.20 5.84 -5.18
C PHE A 3 -4.33 6.79 -3.98
N VAL A 4 -4.62 6.22 -2.81
CA VAL A 4 -4.58 6.92 -1.53
C VAL A 4 -3.74 6.15 -0.53
N ALA A 5 -2.95 6.87 0.28
CA ALA A 5 -2.30 6.32 1.46
C ALA A 5 -3.12 6.68 2.70
N ILE A 6 -3.30 5.72 3.61
CA ILE A 6 -4.06 5.90 4.84
C ILE A 6 -3.20 5.49 6.02
N ASP A 7 -2.74 6.47 6.79
CA ASP A 7 -1.71 6.31 7.80
C ASP A 7 -2.05 7.11 9.06
N PRO A 8 -1.33 6.92 10.18
CA PRO A 8 -1.43 7.81 11.34
C PRO A 8 -1.09 9.27 10.95
N LEU A 9 -1.67 10.23 11.68
CA LEU A 9 -1.48 11.67 11.41
C LEU A 9 0.00 12.11 11.49
N ASP A 10 0.80 11.43 12.32
CA ASP A 10 2.22 11.70 12.54
C ASP A 10 3.16 10.90 11.63
N ALA A 11 2.62 10.06 10.74
CA ALA A 11 3.42 9.28 9.80
C ALA A 11 4.15 10.17 8.79
N ARG A 12 5.40 9.82 8.51
CA ARG A 12 6.26 10.52 7.53
C ARG A 12 6.70 9.62 6.38
N ASP A 13 6.70 8.33 6.62
CA ASP A 13 7.09 7.23 5.75
C ASP A 13 5.85 6.45 5.31
N HIS A 14 5.19 6.95 4.26
CA HIS A 14 4.07 6.26 3.64
C HIS A 14 4.60 5.15 2.73
N ASP A 15 4.61 3.91 3.23
CA ASP A 15 5.15 2.76 2.51
C ASP A 15 4.15 2.17 1.50
N ASP A 16 2.85 2.34 1.74
CA ASP A 16 1.79 1.76 0.93
C ASP A 16 0.68 2.72 0.54
N ALA A 17 0.08 2.45 -0.62
CA ALA A 17 -1.10 3.13 -1.10
C ALA A 17 -2.05 2.13 -1.76
N ILE A 18 -3.35 2.37 -1.64
CA ILE A 18 -4.38 1.46 -2.11
C ILE A 18 -5.35 2.15 -3.06
N TRP A 19 -5.86 1.38 -4.00
CA TRP A 19 -6.98 1.73 -4.86
C TRP A 19 -7.84 0.50 -5.08
N ALA A 20 -9.16 0.68 -5.14
CA ALA A 20 -10.09 -0.37 -5.48
C ALA A 20 -11.25 0.16 -6.33
N GLU A 21 -11.81 -0.71 -7.15
CA GLU A 21 -13.01 -0.45 -7.92
C GLU A 21 -13.88 -1.73 -7.97
N PRO A 22 -15.21 -1.61 -7.90
CA PRO A 22 -16.09 -2.74 -8.12
C PRO A 22 -16.05 -3.17 -9.61
N VAL A 23 -16.31 -4.45 -9.86
CA VAL A 23 -16.40 -5.00 -11.22
C VAL A 23 -17.85 -5.35 -11.54
N GLU A 24 -18.25 -5.18 -12.80
CA GLU A 24 -19.54 -5.63 -13.30
C GLU A 24 -19.72 -7.14 -13.09
N GLY A 25 -20.90 -7.56 -12.62
CA GLY A 25 -21.14 -8.95 -12.20
C GLY A 25 -20.66 -9.27 -10.76
N GLY A 26 -20.12 -8.28 -10.05
CA GLY A 26 -19.67 -8.40 -8.67
C GLY A 26 -18.17 -8.69 -8.53
N GLY A 27 -17.63 -8.47 -7.34
CA GLY A 27 -16.20 -8.53 -7.08
C GLY A 27 -15.50 -7.18 -7.25
N TRP A 28 -14.17 -7.21 -7.24
CA TRP A 28 -13.32 -6.03 -7.15
C TRP A 28 -12.04 -6.17 -7.95
N ARG A 29 -11.59 -5.07 -8.55
CA ARG A 29 -10.20 -4.87 -8.95
C ARG A 29 -9.52 -4.04 -7.87
N ILE A 30 -8.38 -4.50 -7.38
CA ILE A 30 -7.61 -3.85 -6.32
C ILE A 30 -6.20 -3.64 -6.84
N ALA A 31 -5.62 -2.49 -6.52
CA ALA A 31 -4.19 -2.27 -6.66
C ALA A 31 -3.62 -1.82 -5.32
N VAL A 32 -2.54 -2.48 -4.89
CA VAL A 32 -1.74 -2.06 -3.75
C VAL A 32 -0.38 -1.65 -4.28
N ALA A 33 0.00 -0.41 -4.06
CA ALA A 33 1.29 0.13 -4.43
C ALA A 33 2.18 0.21 -3.21
N ILE A 34 3.38 -0.37 -3.29
CA ILE A 34 4.40 -0.33 -2.25
C ILE A 34 5.57 0.52 -2.72
N ALA A 35 6.10 1.38 -1.87
CA ALA A 35 7.29 2.18 -2.15
C ALA A 35 8.45 1.30 -2.67
N ASP A 36 9.00 1.64 -3.84
CA ASP A 36 10.07 0.84 -4.46
C ASP A 36 11.45 1.25 -3.92
N VAL A 37 11.76 0.82 -2.69
CA VAL A 37 13.08 1.07 -2.07
C VAL A 37 14.23 0.54 -2.94
N SER A 38 14.02 -0.58 -3.64
CA SER A 38 15.03 -1.20 -4.51
C SER A 38 15.36 -0.37 -5.75
N TYR A 39 14.55 0.65 -6.06
CA TYR A 39 14.88 1.65 -7.08
C TYR A 39 16.02 2.57 -6.62
N TYR A 40 16.04 2.92 -5.33
CA TYR A 40 16.99 3.87 -4.73
C TYR A 40 18.19 3.20 -4.08
N VAL A 41 18.01 1.98 -3.55
CA VAL A 41 19.06 1.21 -2.87
C VAL A 41 19.41 0.00 -3.72
N ARG A 42 20.65 -0.06 -4.23
CA ARG A 42 21.11 -1.18 -5.07
C ARG A 42 21.88 -2.21 -4.23
N PRO A 43 21.77 -3.50 -4.58
CA PRO A 43 22.52 -4.54 -3.90
C PRO A 43 24.02 -4.23 -3.88
N GLY A 44 24.62 -4.32 -2.69
CA GLY A 44 26.05 -4.08 -2.49
C GLY A 44 26.43 -2.63 -2.19
N ASP A 45 25.51 -1.65 -2.25
CA ASP A 45 25.80 -0.26 -1.88
C ASP A 45 26.02 -0.09 -0.36
N ALA A 46 26.59 1.04 0.05
CA ALA A 46 26.81 1.34 1.46
C ALA A 46 25.48 1.36 2.26
N ILE A 47 24.42 1.88 1.65
CA ILE A 47 23.08 1.93 2.25
C ILE A 47 22.48 0.52 2.34
N ASP A 48 22.66 -0.33 1.32
CA ASP A 48 22.20 -1.73 1.33
C ASP A 48 22.87 -2.53 2.44
N ARG A 49 24.19 -2.43 2.58
CA ARG A 49 24.93 -3.12 3.66
C ARG A 49 24.48 -2.66 5.04
N GLU A 50 24.25 -1.37 5.22
CA GLU A 50 23.77 -0.83 6.49
C GLU A 50 22.32 -1.24 6.79
N ALA A 51 21.44 -1.21 5.78
CA ALA A 51 20.07 -1.69 5.91
C ALA A 51 20.03 -3.18 6.26
N HIS A 52 20.87 -3.99 5.61
CA HIS A 52 21.02 -5.41 5.92
C HIS A 52 21.53 -5.64 7.35
N ARG A 53 22.49 -4.83 7.82
CA ARG A 53 23.01 -4.89 9.20
C ARG A 53 21.95 -4.52 10.23
N ARG A 54 21.09 -3.54 9.95
CA ARG A 54 19.99 -3.12 10.84
C ARG A 54 18.82 -4.09 10.82
N GLY A 55 18.51 -4.67 9.66
CA GLY A 55 17.42 -5.62 9.44
C GLY A 55 16.03 -4.99 9.43
N ASN A 56 15.68 -4.17 10.42
CA ASN A 56 14.42 -3.42 10.48
C ASN A 56 14.59 -2.02 11.12
N SER A 57 13.51 -1.23 11.09
CA SER A 57 13.39 -0.04 11.94
C SER A 57 12.97 -0.47 13.35
N ALA A 58 13.63 0.07 14.38
CA ALA A 58 13.29 -0.17 15.77
C ALA A 58 12.56 1.03 16.38
N TYR A 59 11.39 0.78 16.95
CA TYR A 59 10.52 1.79 17.55
C TYR A 59 10.61 1.72 19.07
N PHE A 60 11.20 2.75 19.68
CA PHE A 60 11.23 2.93 21.13
C PHE A 60 10.22 4.02 21.54
N PRO A 61 9.75 4.03 22.81
CA PRO A 61 8.84 5.07 23.28
C PRO A 61 9.40 6.51 23.13
N ASP A 62 10.72 6.67 23.19
CA ASP A 62 11.42 7.95 23.14
C ASP A 62 12.01 8.30 21.75
N ARG A 63 12.17 7.31 20.85
CA ARG A 63 12.82 7.51 19.55
C ARG A 63 12.59 6.37 18.57
N VAL A 64 12.82 6.67 17.29
CA VAL A 64 12.87 5.67 16.22
C VAL A 64 14.30 5.54 15.71
N VAL A 65 14.78 4.31 15.59
CA VAL A 65 16.05 3.99 14.90
C VAL A 65 15.68 3.43 13.52
N PRO A 66 15.70 4.24 12.46
CA PRO A 66 15.20 3.81 11.16
C PRO A 66 16.17 2.86 10.47
N MET A 67 15.65 1.92 9.69
CA MET A 67 16.46 1.03 8.85
C MET A 67 17.22 1.82 7.77
N LEU A 68 16.55 2.80 7.18
CA LEU A 68 17.07 3.63 6.10
C LEU A 68 17.30 5.07 6.59
N PRO A 69 18.20 5.83 5.95
CA PRO A 69 18.30 7.27 6.17
C PRO A 69 16.95 7.96 5.95
N GLU A 70 16.63 8.98 6.76
CA GLU A 70 15.35 9.71 6.70
C GLU A 70 15.09 10.32 5.32
N ALA A 71 16.13 10.81 4.63
CA ALA A 71 16.02 11.32 3.27
C ALA A 71 15.53 10.26 2.25
N LEU A 72 15.76 8.97 2.54
CA LEU A 72 15.24 7.88 1.72
C LEU A 72 13.85 7.46 2.20
N SER A 73 13.67 7.13 3.49
CA SER A 73 12.38 6.61 3.98
C SER A 73 11.27 7.66 3.96
N ALA A 74 11.49 8.83 4.54
CA ALA A 74 10.47 9.85 4.73
C ALA A 74 10.33 10.81 3.53
N ASP A 75 11.18 10.70 2.51
CA ASP A 75 11.10 11.57 1.34
C ASP A 75 11.17 10.84 0.00
N ALA A 76 12.31 10.25 -0.37
CA ALA A 76 12.46 9.66 -1.69
C ALA A 76 11.47 8.52 -1.94
N CYS A 77 11.35 7.60 -0.98
CA CYS A 77 10.47 6.42 -1.04
C CYS A 77 9.05 6.71 -0.58
N SER A 78 8.86 7.62 0.38
CA SER A 78 7.55 7.96 0.94
C SER A 78 6.56 8.35 -0.16
N LEU A 79 5.44 7.62 -0.22
CA LEU A 79 4.37 7.83 -1.17
C LEU A 79 3.58 9.09 -0.80
N LYS A 80 4.04 10.25 -1.26
CA LYS A 80 3.41 11.57 -1.02
C LYS A 80 2.50 11.98 -2.18
N ALA A 81 1.31 12.48 -1.85
CA ALA A 81 0.33 13.02 -2.79
C ALA A 81 0.92 14.13 -3.66
N GLY A 82 0.46 14.19 -4.91
CA GLY A 82 0.87 15.22 -5.87
C GLY A 82 2.27 15.03 -6.48
N THR A 83 3.07 14.06 -6.03
CA THR A 83 4.41 13.79 -6.56
C THR A 83 4.50 12.42 -7.23
N ASP A 84 5.33 12.30 -8.27
CA ASP A 84 5.59 11.01 -8.91
C ASP A 84 6.54 10.18 -8.03
N LYS A 85 6.12 8.97 -7.66
CA LYS A 85 6.90 8.04 -6.83
C LYS A 85 7.06 6.69 -7.52
N ALA A 86 8.23 6.09 -7.34
CA ALA A 86 8.52 4.74 -7.80
C ALA A 86 7.84 3.74 -6.87
N ALA A 87 7.02 2.85 -7.43
CA ALA A 87 6.30 1.86 -6.66
C ALA A 87 6.30 0.48 -7.34
N LEU A 88 6.33 -0.56 -6.52
CA LEU A 88 5.97 -1.91 -6.92
C LEU A 88 4.48 -2.10 -6.67
N VAL A 89 3.70 -2.29 -7.74
CA VAL A 89 2.25 -2.39 -7.69
C VAL A 89 1.83 -3.85 -7.84
N CYS A 90 1.02 -4.33 -6.90
CA CYS A 90 0.32 -5.59 -7.00
C CYS A 90 -1.13 -5.34 -7.41
N HIS A 91 -1.48 -5.79 -8.60
CA HIS A 91 -2.86 -5.80 -9.06
C HIS A 91 -3.51 -7.12 -8.67
N MET A 92 -4.70 -7.07 -8.09
CA MET A 92 -5.47 -8.23 -7.68
C MET A 92 -6.89 -8.16 -8.25
N SER A 93 -7.41 -9.31 -8.66
CA SER A 93 -8.82 -9.51 -8.98
C SER A 93 -9.46 -10.30 -7.84
N VAL A 94 -10.59 -9.83 -7.34
CA VAL A 94 -11.33 -10.45 -6.24
C VAL A 94 -12.74 -10.76 -6.72
N GLY A 95 -13.17 -12.01 -6.58
CA GLY A 95 -14.52 -12.43 -6.97
C GLY A 95 -15.60 -11.91 -6.02
N PRO A 96 -16.89 -12.09 -6.37
CA PRO A 96 -18.03 -11.60 -5.58
C PRO A 96 -18.06 -12.09 -4.13
N ARG A 97 -17.46 -13.26 -3.87
CA ARG A 97 -17.38 -13.90 -2.54
C ARG A 97 -16.11 -13.53 -1.75
N GLY A 98 -15.34 -12.55 -2.22
CA GLY A 98 -14.10 -12.10 -1.56
C GLY A 98 -12.87 -12.96 -1.82
N ALA A 99 -12.96 -14.00 -2.67
CA ALA A 99 -11.81 -14.82 -3.03
C ALA A 99 -10.94 -14.12 -4.09
N VAL A 100 -9.62 -14.09 -3.89
CA VAL A 100 -8.67 -13.62 -4.90
C VAL A 100 -8.66 -14.60 -6.07
N THR A 101 -8.97 -14.13 -7.27
CA THR A 101 -9.05 -14.94 -8.50
C THR A 101 -7.82 -14.79 -9.39
N GLY A 102 -7.00 -13.77 -9.16
CA GLY A 102 -5.74 -13.57 -9.87
C GLY A 102 -4.96 -12.37 -9.35
N PHE A 103 -3.65 -12.37 -9.59
CA PHE A 103 -2.79 -11.26 -9.25
C PHE A 103 -1.65 -11.10 -10.27
N ARG A 104 -1.06 -9.91 -10.34
CA ARG A 104 0.18 -9.64 -11.07
C ARG A 104 0.96 -8.50 -10.43
N PHE A 105 2.27 -8.48 -10.66
CA PHE A 105 3.17 -7.43 -10.19
C PHE A 105 3.66 -6.56 -11.35
N GLU A 106 3.84 -5.27 -11.07
CA GLU A 106 4.29 -4.27 -12.03
C GLU A 106 5.11 -3.19 -11.33
N ARG A 107 6.26 -2.81 -11.89
CA ARG A 107 6.98 -1.61 -11.42
C ARG A 107 6.44 -0.39 -12.17
N ALA A 108 6.05 0.63 -11.43
CA ALA A 108 5.38 1.79 -12.00
C ALA A 108 5.80 3.10 -11.32
N ARG A 109 5.61 4.20 -12.05
CA ARG A 109 5.56 5.53 -11.45
C ARG A 109 4.11 5.87 -11.16
N ILE A 110 3.80 6.14 -9.90
CA ILE A 110 2.47 6.49 -9.42
C ILE A 110 2.44 7.93 -8.91
N ARG A 111 1.26 8.54 -8.88
CA ARG A 111 1.02 9.80 -8.19
C ARG A 111 -0.23 9.64 -7.33
N LEU A 112 -0.08 9.78 -6.02
CA LEU A 112 -1.20 9.65 -5.10
C LEU A 112 -2.17 10.83 -5.24
N ALA A 113 -3.46 10.52 -5.14
CA ALA A 113 -4.52 11.51 -5.06
C ALA A 113 -4.54 12.18 -3.68
N ALA A 114 -4.32 11.41 -2.60
CA ALA A 114 -4.30 11.93 -1.24
C ALA A 114 -3.49 11.06 -0.26
N ASN A 115 -2.88 11.69 0.73
CA ASN A 115 -2.51 11.06 2.01
C ASN A 115 -3.59 11.44 3.02
N ILE A 116 -4.20 10.46 3.69
CA ILE A 116 -5.36 10.66 4.56
C ILE A 116 -5.07 10.06 5.93
N ALA A 117 -5.24 10.82 7.00
CA ALA A 117 -5.13 10.27 8.35
C ALA A 117 -6.29 9.29 8.63
N TYR A 118 -6.06 8.22 9.40
CA TYR A 118 -7.10 7.24 9.75
C TYR A 118 -8.37 7.90 10.31
N GLU A 119 -8.21 8.87 11.21
CA GLU A 119 -9.31 9.59 11.86
C GLU A 119 -10.13 10.38 10.84
N ASN A 120 -9.46 11.00 9.87
CA ASN A 120 -10.12 11.77 8.81
C ASN A 120 -10.83 10.83 7.83
N ALA A 121 -10.21 9.70 7.47
CA ALA A 121 -10.83 8.71 6.60
C ALA A 121 -12.12 8.15 7.23
N GLN A 122 -12.08 7.85 8.54
CA GLN A 122 -13.24 7.39 9.28
C GLN A 122 -14.34 8.47 9.35
N ALA A 123 -13.96 9.72 9.64
CA ALA A 123 -14.91 10.83 9.69
C ALA A 123 -15.63 11.08 8.35
N VAL A 124 -14.91 11.01 7.23
CA VAL A 124 -15.51 11.16 5.88
C VAL A 124 -16.51 10.05 5.58
N ILE A 125 -16.16 8.80 5.93
CA ILE A 125 -17.05 7.65 5.75
C ILE A 125 -18.28 7.76 6.66
N ASP A 126 -18.13 8.16 7.93
CA ASP A 126 -19.25 8.26 8.86
C ASP A 126 -20.19 9.41 8.50
N ALA A 127 -19.66 10.54 8.04
CA ALA A 127 -20.43 11.69 7.61
C ALA A 127 -21.07 11.50 6.21
N GLN A 128 -20.61 10.52 5.43
CA GLN A 128 -20.96 10.36 4.02
C GLN A 128 -20.81 11.66 3.22
N ALA A 129 -19.76 12.44 3.54
CA ALA A 129 -19.53 13.75 2.97
C ALA A 129 -18.03 14.12 2.97
N GLY A 130 -17.63 14.92 1.99
CA GLY A 130 -16.27 15.45 1.85
C GLY A 130 -15.57 15.02 0.57
N ASP A 131 -14.53 15.77 0.17
CA ASP A 131 -13.85 15.61 -1.12
C ASP A 131 -13.13 14.26 -1.28
N ALA A 132 -12.76 13.62 -0.17
CA ALA A 132 -12.12 12.31 -0.16
C ALA A 132 -13.11 11.15 -0.28
N LEU A 133 -14.43 11.38 -0.16
CA LEU A 133 -15.44 10.33 -0.17
C LEU A 133 -15.37 9.45 -1.43
N PRO A 134 -15.26 9.98 -2.66
CA PRO A 134 -15.16 9.14 -3.86
C PRO A 134 -13.93 8.24 -3.90
N LEU A 135 -12.87 8.59 -3.16
CA LEU A 135 -11.65 7.79 -3.05
C LEU A 135 -11.79 6.68 -2.00
N LEU A 136 -12.51 6.97 -0.91
CA LEU A 136 -12.66 6.08 0.25
C LEU A 136 -13.84 5.11 0.12
N GLU A 137 -14.92 5.51 -0.54
CA GLU A 137 -16.14 4.71 -0.64
C GLU A 137 -15.89 3.33 -1.30
N PRO A 138 -15.15 3.21 -2.42
CA PRO A 138 -14.82 1.90 -2.98
C PRO A 138 -14.02 1.02 -2.01
N LEU A 139 -13.07 1.62 -1.30
CA LEU A 139 -12.22 0.91 -0.31
C LEU A 139 -13.05 0.42 0.88
N TRP A 140 -13.99 1.23 1.35
CA TRP A 140 -14.93 0.85 2.41
C TRP A 140 -15.88 -0.26 1.97
N GLY A 141 -16.41 -0.14 0.75
CA GLY A 141 -17.32 -1.12 0.15
C GLY A 141 -16.70 -2.50 -0.03
N LEU A 142 -15.38 -2.58 -0.25
CA LEU A 142 -14.61 -3.83 -0.26
C LEU A 142 -14.69 -4.52 1.12
N GLY A 143 -14.42 -3.78 2.20
CA GLY A 143 -14.45 -4.32 3.57
C GLY A 143 -15.82 -4.80 4.03
N ALA A 144 -16.89 -4.11 3.60
CA ALA A 144 -18.26 -4.42 4.02
C ALA A 144 -18.82 -5.71 3.40
N ARG A 145 -18.38 -6.08 2.19
CA ARG A 145 -18.91 -7.25 1.45
C ARG A 145 -18.05 -8.50 1.59
N SER A 146 -16.75 -8.36 1.85
CA SER A 146 -15.80 -9.48 1.93
C SER A 146 -15.62 -10.05 3.34
N MET A 147 -16.15 -9.41 4.39
CA MET A 147 -15.99 -9.86 5.77
C MET A 147 -17.34 -9.98 6.51
N PRO A 148 -17.81 -11.19 6.86
CA PRO A 148 -18.92 -11.36 7.78
C PRO A 148 -18.49 -10.87 9.17
N ARG A 149 -19.13 -9.78 9.64
CA ARG A 149 -19.10 -9.28 11.03
C ARG A 149 -17.70 -9.19 11.70
N ALA A 150 -16.96 -8.13 11.40
CA ALA A 150 -16.06 -7.55 12.39
C ALA A 150 -16.75 -6.32 13.02
N SER A 151 -17.11 -6.42 14.29
CA SER A 151 -17.67 -5.33 15.10
C SER A 151 -16.56 -4.39 15.58
N GLY A 152 -16.72 -3.09 15.34
CA GLY A 152 -15.91 -2.02 15.95
C GLY A 152 -14.80 -1.45 15.05
N ALA A 153 -14.79 -0.11 14.96
CA ALA A 153 -13.74 0.88 14.67
C ALA A 153 -12.42 0.53 13.92
N ASN A 154 -12.27 -0.63 13.26
CA ASN A 154 -10.99 -1.08 12.69
C ASN A 154 -11.15 -1.79 11.32
N ARG A 155 -12.10 -1.34 10.50
CA ARG A 155 -12.35 -1.93 9.16
C ARG A 155 -11.33 -1.47 8.11
N LEU A 156 -10.97 -0.19 8.06
CA LEU A 156 -9.92 0.31 7.16
C LEU A 156 -8.55 -0.26 7.53
N THR A 157 -8.25 -0.26 8.83
CA THR A 157 -7.01 -0.81 9.39
C THR A 157 -6.88 -2.31 9.12
N SER A 158 -7.98 -3.09 9.10
CA SER A 158 -7.90 -4.51 8.76
C SER A 158 -7.77 -4.78 7.26
N ILE A 159 -8.27 -3.89 6.38
CA ILE A 159 -8.03 -3.96 4.93
C ILE A 159 -6.57 -3.59 4.62
N CYS A 160 -6.04 -2.50 5.19
CA CYS A 160 -4.64 -2.10 5.00
C CYS A 160 -3.66 -3.06 5.70
N ARG A 161 -3.88 -3.38 6.99
CA ARG A 161 -3.02 -4.32 7.73
C ARG A 161 -3.14 -5.75 7.23
N ARG A 162 -4.30 -6.27 6.79
CA ARG A 162 -4.33 -7.61 6.15
C ARG A 162 -3.81 -7.57 4.72
N SER A 163 -3.93 -6.49 3.96
CA SER A 163 -3.18 -6.36 2.71
C SER A 163 -1.68 -6.49 2.95
N ALA A 164 -1.10 -5.84 3.96
CA ALA A 164 0.33 -5.95 4.28
C ALA A 164 0.72 -7.27 4.98
N SER A 165 -0.06 -7.75 5.96
CA SER A 165 0.26 -8.94 6.78
C SER A 165 -0.12 -10.26 6.11
N ASN A 166 -1.17 -10.26 5.28
CA ASN A 166 -1.55 -11.42 4.49
C ASN A 166 -0.73 -11.49 3.19
N TRP A 167 0.00 -10.43 2.82
CA TRP A 167 0.98 -10.45 1.72
C TRP A 167 2.15 -11.39 2.01
N THR A 168 2.71 -11.35 3.22
CA THR A 168 3.79 -12.26 3.63
C THR A 168 3.31 -13.70 3.79
N GLN A 169 2.06 -13.93 4.21
CA GLN A 169 1.50 -15.28 4.38
C GLN A 169 0.89 -15.90 3.11
N THR A 170 0.29 -15.10 2.23
CA THR A 170 -0.40 -15.59 1.01
C THR A 170 0.56 -15.70 -0.18
N VAL A 171 1.58 -14.83 -0.25
CA VAL A 171 2.51 -14.80 -1.39
C VAL A 171 3.86 -15.45 -1.03
N GLY A 172 4.22 -15.51 0.26
CA GLY A 172 5.50 -16.03 0.73
C GLY A 172 6.71 -15.22 0.24
N TRP A 173 7.79 -15.17 1.02
CA TRP A 173 9.05 -14.55 0.58
C TRP A 173 9.59 -15.19 -0.72
N SER A 174 9.29 -16.47 -0.93
CA SER A 174 9.59 -17.23 -2.15
C SER A 174 8.81 -16.77 -3.39
N GLY A 175 7.58 -16.26 -3.23
CA GLY A 175 6.79 -15.69 -4.34
C GLY A 175 7.33 -14.35 -4.82
N PHE A 176 7.98 -13.56 -3.95
CA PHE A 176 8.64 -12.31 -4.32
C PHE A 176 9.88 -12.56 -5.20
N ALA A 177 10.67 -13.58 -4.84
CA ALA A 177 11.79 -14.03 -5.67
C ALA A 177 11.31 -14.61 -7.02
N ALA A 178 10.23 -15.39 -7.04
CA ALA A 178 9.65 -15.91 -8.27
C ALA A 178 9.01 -14.82 -9.17
N ALA A 179 8.39 -13.79 -8.58
CA ALA A 179 7.79 -12.67 -9.29
C ALA A 179 8.84 -11.84 -10.05
N SER A 180 10.08 -11.76 -9.55
CA SER A 180 11.19 -11.14 -10.30
C SER A 180 11.48 -11.82 -11.65
N GLY A 181 11.09 -13.09 -11.82
CA GLY A 181 11.24 -13.83 -13.09
C GLY A 181 10.15 -13.58 -14.13
N SER A 182 9.00 -13.02 -13.73
CA SER A 182 7.84 -12.70 -14.60
C SER A 182 7.56 -11.19 -14.71
N MET A 183 8.39 -10.35 -14.07
CA MET A 183 8.26 -8.90 -14.11
C MET A 183 8.48 -8.39 -15.54
N ARG A 184 7.50 -7.64 -16.08
CA ARG A 184 7.78 -6.76 -17.22
C ARG A 184 8.83 -5.74 -16.77
N THR A 185 9.96 -5.70 -17.46
CA THR A 185 11.13 -4.85 -17.13
C THR A 185 10.95 -3.38 -17.54
N GLY A 186 9.71 -2.95 -17.84
CA GLY A 186 9.38 -1.58 -18.21
C GLY A 186 8.66 -0.86 -17.09
N TRP A 187 9.09 0.37 -16.79
CA TRP A 187 8.35 1.28 -15.91
C TRP A 187 7.14 1.80 -16.67
N SER A 188 5.94 1.43 -16.24
CA SER A 188 4.72 2.07 -16.71
C SER A 188 4.42 3.34 -15.91
N ARG A 189 3.77 4.32 -16.54
CA ARG A 189 3.14 5.41 -15.82
C ARG A 189 1.71 4.98 -15.51
N ILE A 190 1.39 4.85 -14.23
CA ILE A 190 0.01 4.65 -13.78
C ILE A 190 -0.51 6.04 -13.37
N SER A 191 -1.05 6.77 -14.36
CA SER A 191 -1.80 8.02 -14.14
C SER A 191 -3.25 7.73 -13.82
#